data_AF-A0A1I4SU45-F1
#
_entry.id   AF-A0A1I4SU45-F1
#
_cell.length_a   1.000
_cell.length_b   1.000
_cell.length_c   1.000
_cell.angle_alpha   90.00
_cell.angle_beta   90.00
_cell.angle_gamma   90.00
#
_symmetry.space_group_name_H-M   'P 1'
#
loop_
_entity.id
_entity.type
_entity.pdbx_description
1 polymer ?
#
loop_
_entity_poly.entity_id
_entity_poly.type
_entity_poly.pdbx_seq_one_letter_code
_entity_poly.pdbx_strand_id
1 'polypeptide(L)' 'MELDGDKLTGTVTIDDGEDVGQLNGSVTGTGFGSFADFKISWDDGSVGSYLGMLDHDIRLVGITFSVDDPVTPATWASS' A
#
# COMPACT_ATOMS: atom_id res chain seq x y z
N MET A 1 -4.53 -13.21 -21.04
CA MET A 1 -3.28 -13.23 -20.27
C MET A 1 -3.53 -12.31 -19.10
N GLU A 2 -3.98 -12.89 -17.98
CA GLU A 2 -4.14 -12.18 -16.73
C GLU A 2 -2.71 -11.94 -16.23
N LEU A 3 -2.33 -10.68 -16.01
CA LEU A 3 -1.07 -10.40 -15.33
C LEU A 3 -1.33 -10.78 -13.87
N ASP A 4 -0.99 -12.01 -13.48
CA ASP A 4 -0.89 -12.37 -12.07
C ASP A 4 0.10 -11.37 -11.45
N GLY A 5 -0.42 -10.43 -10.67
CA GLY A 5 0.39 -9.37 -10.08
C GLY A 5 1.49 -9.96 -9.18
N ASP A 6 2.65 -9.29 -9.16
CA ASP A 6 3.75 -9.68 -8.29
C ASP A 6 3.31 -9.50 -6.83
N LYS A 7 3.57 -10.52 -6.00
CA LYS A 7 3.20 -10.49 -4.58
C LYS A 7 4.03 -9.44 -3.84
N LEU A 8 3.34 -8.55 -3.13
CA LEU A 8 3.95 -7.56 -2.24
C LEU A 8 3.71 -7.97 -0.78
N THR A 9 4.79 -8.12 -0.02
CA THR A 9 4.73 -8.38 1.43
C THR A 9 5.79 -7.54 2.13
N GLY A 10 5.50 -7.07 3.34
CA GLY A 10 6.46 -6.31 4.13
C GLY A 10 5.99 -6.08 5.55
N THR A 11 6.83 -5.39 6.33
CA THR A 11 6.51 -4.91 7.67
C THR A 11 6.46 -3.38 7.66
N VAL A 12 5.70 -2.81 8.58
CA VAL A 12 5.58 -1.37 8.74
C VAL A 12 6.28 -0.99 10.02
N THR A 13 7.25 -0.10 9.92
CA THR A 13 8.03 0.37 11.07
C THR A 13 7.83 1.86 11.26
N ILE A 14 7.84 2.30 12.52
CA ILE A 14 7.91 3.72 12.88
C ILE A 14 9.36 4.15 13.10
N ASP A 15 9.60 5.45 13.29
CA ASP A 15 10.94 6.05 13.29
C ASP A 15 11.92 5.46 14.34
N ASP A 16 11.41 4.83 15.41
CA ASP A 16 12.24 4.15 16.43
C ASP A 16 12.62 2.70 16.06
N GLY A 17 12.13 2.21 14.92
CA GLY A 17 12.36 0.86 14.40
C GLY A 17 11.43 -0.21 14.95
N GLU A 18 10.41 0.14 15.74
CA GLU A 18 9.35 -0.78 16.16
C GLU A 18 8.50 -1.20 14.95
N ASP A 19 8.29 -2.52 14.80
CA ASP A 19 7.31 -3.07 13.86
C ASP A 19 5.91 -2.90 14.46
N VAL A 20 5.05 -2.19 13.74
CA VAL A 20 3.69 -1.84 14.16
C VAL A 20 2.62 -2.40 13.23
N GLY A 21 3.02 -3.18 12.20
CA GLY A 21 2.05 -3.73 11.28
C GLY A 21 2.64 -4.54 10.12
N GLN A 22 1.76 -5.31 9.49
CA GLN A 22 2.11 -6.21 8.39
C GLN A 22 1.43 -5.78 7.10
N LEU A 23 2.21 -5.67 6.03
CA LEU A 23 1.76 -5.32 4.69
C LEU A 23 1.61 -6.58 3.83
N ASN A 24 0.47 -6.69 3.15
CA ASN A 24 0.21 -7.74 2.15
C ASN A 24 -0.58 -7.18 0.97
N GLY A 25 -0.17 -7.51 -0.25
CA GLY A 25 -0.82 -7.06 -1.47
C GLY A 25 -0.21 -7.59 -2.76
N SER A 26 -0.50 -6.89 -3.84
CA SER A 26 0.00 -7.17 -5.18
C SER A 26 0.39 -5.90 -5.94
N VAL A 27 1.32 -6.05 -6.88
CA VAL A 27 1.65 -5.02 -7.87
C VAL A 27 1.37 -5.60 -9.26
N THR A 28 0.59 -4.88 -10.05
CA THR A 28 0.30 -5.24 -11.44
C THR A 28 0.94 -4.21 -12.37
N GLY A 29 1.85 -4.68 -13.22
CA GLY A 29 2.59 -3.85 -14.18
C GLY A 29 4.11 -4.00 -14.03
N THR A 30 4.87 -3.40 -14.94
CA THR A 30 6.34 -3.55 -15.00
C THR A 30 7.10 -2.21 -15.09
N GLY A 31 6.41 -1.07 -14.86
CA GLY A 31 7.01 0.26 -14.95
C GLY A 31 6.07 1.41 -14.59
N PHE A 32 6.30 2.60 -15.14
CA PHE A 32 5.40 3.74 -15.00
C PHE A 32 3.94 3.33 -15.27
N GLY A 33 3.03 3.77 -14.40
CA GLY A 33 1.61 3.41 -14.50
C GLY A 33 1.27 2.01 -13.98
N SER A 34 2.22 1.29 -13.38
CA SER A 34 1.89 0.06 -12.62
C SER A 34 1.03 0.42 -11.43
N PHE A 35 0.11 -0.48 -11.10
CA PHE A 35 -0.82 -0.32 -9.98
C PHE A 35 -0.37 -1.21 -8.82
N ALA A 36 -0.44 -0.69 -7.61
CA ALA A 36 -0.26 -1.48 -6.39
C ALA A 36 -1.53 -1.41 -5.55
N ASP A 37 -1.98 -2.57 -5.10
CA ASP A 37 -3.06 -2.72 -4.15
C ASP A 37 -2.55 -3.50 -2.95
N PHE A 38 -2.66 -2.94 -1.76
CA PHE A 38 -2.19 -3.61 -0.55
C PHE A 38 -2.99 -3.19 0.67
N LYS A 39 -2.91 -4.04 1.69
CA LYS A 39 -3.49 -3.80 3.01
C LYS A 39 -2.38 -3.78 4.05
N ILE A 40 -2.54 -2.91 5.03
CA ILE A 40 -1.73 -2.91 6.24
C ILE A 40 -2.64 -3.30 7.40
N SER A 41 -2.30 -4.39 8.06
CA SER A 41 -2.89 -4.77 9.35
C SER A 41 -2.01 -4.21 10.46
N TRP A 42 -2.54 -3.32 11.27
CA TRP A 42 -1.84 -2.68 12.38
C TRP A 42 -2.00 -3.48 13.67
N ASP A 43 -1.09 -3.29 14.61
CA ASP A 43 -1.08 -4.02 15.89
C ASP A 43 -2.25 -3.64 16.82
N ASP A 44 -2.86 -2.46 16.61
CA ASP A 44 -4.09 -2.07 17.29
C ASP A 44 -5.34 -2.79 16.75
N GLY A 45 -5.17 -3.64 15.73
CA GLY A 45 -6.21 -4.43 15.08
C GLY A 45 -6.91 -3.70 13.93
N SER A 46 -6.59 -2.43 13.68
CA SER A 46 -7.13 -1.68 12.55
C SER A 46 -6.52 -2.16 11.22
N VAL A 47 -7.26 -1.98 10.12
CA VAL A 47 -6.79 -2.34 8.78
C VAL A 47 -6.98 -1.18 7.82
N GLY A 48 -5.87 -0.72 7.24
CA GLY A 48 -5.86 0.26 6.16
C GLY A 48 -5.81 -0.41 4.80
N SER A 49 -6.58 0.07 3.83
CA SER A 49 -6.50 -0.34 2.43
C SER A 49 -5.87 0.76 1.59
N TYR A 50 -4.91 0.38 0.75
CA TYR A 50 -4.06 1.29 -0.01
C TYR A 50 -4.13 0.94 -1.48
N LEU A 51 -4.37 1.96 -2.29
CA LEU A 51 -4.35 1.88 -3.74
C LEU A 51 -3.38 2.93 -4.27
N GLY A 52 -2.36 2.48 -4.98
CA GLY A 52 -1.32 3.34 -5.51
C GLY A 52 -0.97 3.06 -6.96
N MET A 53 -0.26 4.00 -7.56
CA MET A 53 0.31 3.92 -8.89
C MET A 53 1.78 4.38 -8.84
N LEU A 54 2.64 3.74 -9.65
CA LEU A 54 3.99 4.24 -9.87
C LEU A 54 3.96 5.46 -10.81
N ASP A 55 4.38 6.62 -10.30
CA ASP A 55 4.51 7.84 -11.08
C ASP A 55 5.76 7.85 -11.99
N HIS A 56 5.99 8.95 -12.70
CA HIS A 56 7.11 9.07 -13.65
C HIS A 56 8.49 8.91 -13.00
N ASP A 57 8.58 9.18 -11.70
CA ASP A 57 9.80 9.05 -10.90
C ASP A 57 9.86 7.69 -10.19
N ILE A 58 8.94 6.76 -10.52
CA ILE A 58 8.80 5.44 -9.90
C ILE A 58 8.51 5.55 -8.39
N ARG A 59 7.87 6.63 -7.97
CA ARG A 59 7.35 6.78 -6.62
C ARG A 59 5.95 6.22 -6.56
N LEU A 60 5.64 5.50 -5.49
CA LEU A 60 4.32 4.98 -5.27
C LEU A 60 3.45 6.08 -4.66
N VAL A 61 2.46 6.55 -5.42
CA VAL A 61 1.51 7.58 -4.99
C VAL A 61 0.12 7.01 -4.96
N GLY A 62 -0.69 7.41 -3.98
CA GLY A 62 -1.97 6.74 -3.81
C GLY A 62 -2.94 7.39 -2.85
N ILE A 63 -4.03 6.65 -2.65
CA ILE A 63 -5.04 6.91 -1.62
C ILE A 63 -5.02 5.79 -0.61
N THR A 64 -5.34 6.12 0.64
CA THR A 64 -5.63 5.17 1.70
C THR A 64 -7.01 5.43 2.25
N PHE A 65 -7.68 4.39 2.70
CA PHE A 65 -8.93 4.48 3.43
C PHE A 65 -8.95 3.41 4.52
N SER A 66 -9.58 3.72 5.65
CA SER A 66 -9.86 2.73 6.69
C SER A 66 -10.87 1.72 6.14
N VAL A 67 -10.64 0.43 6.37
CA VAL A 67 -11.63 -0.60 6.03
C VAL A 67 -12.91 -0.43 6.86
N ASP A 68 -12.76 0.02 8.11
CA ASP A 68 -13.87 0.21 9.04
C ASP A 68 -14.61 1.54 8.83
N ASP A 69 -13.96 2.52 8.17
CA ASP A 69 -14.56 3.81 7.80
C ASP A 69 -14.07 4.31 6.42
N PRO A 70 -14.63 3.79 5.32
CA PRO A 70 -14.10 4.03 3.97
C PRO A 70 -14.42 5.42 3.39
N VAL A 71 -15.18 6.26 4.10
CA VAL A 71 -15.65 7.57 3.59
C VAL A 71 -14.62 8.70 3.75
N THR A 72 -13.50 8.47 4.43
CA THR A 72 -12.43 9.47 4.64
C THR A 72 -11.11 9.05 3.99
N PRO A 73 -10.96 9.17 2.66
CA PRO A 73 -9.70 8.85 2.01
C PRO A 73 -8.62 9.90 2.33
N ALA A 74 -7.39 9.44 2.53
CA ALA A 74 -6.19 10.28 2.66
C ALA A 74 -5.21 10.00 1.51
N THR A 75 -4.51 11.02 1.03
CA THR A 75 -3.49 10.87 -0.03
C THR A 75 -2.09 10.68 0.56
N TRP A 76 -1.24 9.93 -0.14
CA TRP A 76 0.13 9.65 0.28
C TRP A 76 1.08 9.46 -0.92
N ALA A 77 2.37 9.62 -0.68
CA ALA A 77 3.44 9.38 -1.64
C ALA A 77 4.65 8.77 -0.94
N SER A 78 5.25 7.73 -1.52
CA SER A 78 6.50 7.15 -1.01
C SER A 78 7.64 8.16 -1.18
N SER A 79 8.58 8.16 -0.22
CA SER A 79 9.80 8.98 -0.29
C SER A 79 10.78 8.42 -1.29
#